data_AF-A0A852DKE1-F1
#
_entry.id   AF-A0A852DKE1-F1
#
_cell.length_a   1.000
_cell.length_b   1.000
_cell.length_c   1.000
_cell.angle_alpha   90.00
_cell.angle_beta   90.00
_cell.angle_gamma   90.00
#
_symmetry.space_group_name_H-M   'P 1'
#
loop_
_entity.id
_entity.type
_entity.pdbx_description
1 polymer ?
#
loop_
_entity_poly.entity_id
_entity_poly.type
_entity_poly.pdbx_seq_one_letter_code
_entity_poly.pdbx_strand_id
1 'polypeptide(L)' 'PVVFSHDAWYIIFMIFFSISNGYLASLCMCFGPKKVLVHEAETAGAVMAFFLSLGLALGAALSFLVRMLI' A
#
# COMPACT_ATOMS: atom_id res chain seq x y z
N PRO A 1 -14.18 19.71 13.47
CA PRO A 1 -14.54 20.61 12.34
C PRO A 1 -14.18 19.97 11.00
N VAL A 2 -15.12 19.94 10.06
CA VAL A 2 -14.91 19.38 8.71
C VAL A 2 -14.07 20.36 7.91
N VAL A 3 -12.78 20.05 7.72
CA VAL A 3 -11.83 20.94 7.02
C VAL A 3 -12.04 20.92 5.50
N PHE A 4 -12.64 19.83 4.98
CA PHE A 4 -12.93 19.64 3.56
C PHE A 4 -14.41 19.29 3.39
N SER A 5 -15.25 20.28 3.10
CA SER A 5 -16.71 20.10 2.99
C SER A 5 -17.18 19.52 1.66
N HIS A 6 -16.33 19.55 0.62
CA HIS A 6 -16.69 19.14 -0.73
C HIS A 6 -16.07 17.78 -1.08
N ASP A 7 -16.88 16.83 -1.53
CA ASP A 7 -16.46 15.47 -1.90
C ASP A 7 -15.34 15.42 -2.95
N ALA A 8 -15.18 16.50 -3.72
CA ALA A 8 -14.10 16.67 -4.68
C ALA A 8 -12.72 16.50 -4.04
N TRP A 9 -12.52 16.96 -2.80
CA TRP A 9 -11.26 16.79 -2.08
C TRP A 9 -10.98 15.34 -1.75
N TYR A 10 -12.00 14.61 -1.28
CA TYR A 10 -11.87 13.17 -1.03
C TYR A 10 -11.50 12.41 -2.31
N ILE A 11 -12.15 12.74 -3.43
CA ILE A 11 -11.86 12.12 -4.74
C ILE A 11 -10.42 12.40 -5.15
N ILE A 12 -9.95 13.65 -5.06
CA ILE A 12 -8.57 14.03 -5.40
C ILE A 12 -7.58 13.25 -4.54
N PHE A 13 -7.77 13.23 -3.21
CA PHE A 13 -6.88 12.49 -2.31
C PHE A 13 -6.87 10.99 -2.60
N MET A 14 -8.03 10.39 -2.86
CA MET A 14 -8.13 8.97 -3.21
C MET A 14 -7.43 8.65 -4.53
N ILE A 15 -7.55 9.50 -5.55
CA ILE A 15 -6.86 9.34 -6.84
C ILE A 15 -5.34 9.36 -6.62
N PHE A 16 -4.81 10.39 -5.96
CA PHE A 16 -3.37 10.46 -5.69
C PHE A 16 -2.90 9.28 -4.84
N PHE A 17 -3.61 8.95 -3.77
CA PHE A 17 -3.27 7.84 -2.88
C PHE A 17 -3.25 6.49 -3.60
N SER A 18 -4.26 6.20 -4.42
CA SER A 18 -4.39 4.94 -5.15
C SER A 18 -3.37 4.81 -6.28
N ILE A 19 -3.12 5.89 -7.04
CA ILE A 19 -2.09 5.91 -8.08
C ILE A 19 -0.71 5.71 -7.46
N SER A 20 -0.36 6.46 -6.39
CA SER A 20 0.93 6.30 -5.73
C SER A 20 1.11 4.88 -5.21
N ASN A 21 0.16 4.32 -4.47
CA ASN A 21 0.26 2.95 -3.95
C ASN A 21 0.37 1.91 -5.07
N GLY A 22 -0.50 1.97 -6.08
CA GLY A 22 -0.51 1.00 -7.18
C GLY A 22 0.77 1.04 -8.01
N TYR A 23 1.27 2.25 -8.30
CA TYR A 23 2.49 2.44 -9.07
C TYR A 23 3.74 2.00 -8.28
N LEU A 24 3.89 2.44 -7.04
CA LEU A 24 5.02 2.04 -6.19
C LEU A 24 5.03 0.54 -5.93
N ALA A 25 3.89 -0.07 -5.61
CA ALA A 25 3.80 -1.52 -5.40
C ALA A 25 4.22 -2.31 -6.66
N SER A 26 3.75 -1.89 -7.84
CA SER A 26 4.10 -2.53 -9.10
C SER A 26 5.60 -2.40 -9.41
N LEU A 27 6.18 -1.20 -9.20
CA LEU A 27 7.61 -0.99 -9.36
C LEU A 27 8.41 -1.87 -8.40
N CYS A 28 8.03 -1.91 -7.12
CA CYS A 28 8.68 -2.75 -6.13
C CYS A 28 8.64 -4.23 -6.57
N MET A 29 7.46 -4.77 -6.91
CA MET A 29 7.34 -6.17 -7.30
C MET A 29 8.05 -6.52 -8.62
N CYS A 30 8.14 -5.60 -9.58
CA CYS A 30 8.84 -5.84 -10.85
C CYS A 30 10.37 -5.67 -10.74
N PHE A 31 10.85 -4.74 -9.92
CA PHE A 31 12.29 -4.43 -9.81
C PHE A 31 12.98 -5.10 -8.62
N GLY A 32 12.23 -5.45 -7.56
CA GLY A 32 12.77 -6.10 -6.37
C GLY A 32 13.43 -7.45 -6.66
N PRO A 33 12.75 -8.40 -7.34
CA PRO A 33 13.32 -9.69 -7.69
C PRO A 33 14.51 -9.57 -8.67
N LYS A 34 14.61 -8.48 -9.42
CA LYS A 34 15.75 -8.22 -10.34
C LYS A 34 17.01 -7.75 -9.62
N LYS A 35 16.93 -7.40 -8.33
CA LYS A 35 18.07 -6.97 -7.50
C LYS A 35 18.73 -8.13 -6.74
N VAL A 36 18.16 -9.33 -6.81
CA VAL A 36 18.70 -10.55 -6.20
C VAL A 36 19.19 -11.52 -7.28
N LEU A 37 19.95 -12.54 -6.86
CA LEU A 37 20.36 -13.64 -7.73
C LEU A 37 19.11 -14.35 -8.29
N VAL A 38 19.16 -14.80 -9.53
CA VAL A 38 18.01 -15.44 -10.22
C VAL A 38 17.43 -16.61 -9.43
N HIS A 39 18.29 -17.35 -8.73
CA HIS A 39 17.92 -18.46 -7.84
C HIS A 39 17.09 -18.03 -6.62
N GLU A 40 17.30 -16.81 -6.11
CA GLU A 40 16.61 -16.26 -4.92
C GLU A 40 15.41 -15.37 -5.31
N ALA A 41 15.19 -15.13 -6.60
CA ALA A 41 14.17 -14.20 -7.08
C ALA A 41 12.75 -14.63 -6.72
N GLU A 42 12.47 -15.93 -6.72
CA GLU A 42 11.18 -16.49 -6.31
C GLU A 42 10.91 -16.25 -4.82
N THR A 43 11.89 -16.56 -3.97
CA THR A 43 11.81 -16.34 -2.52
C THR A 43 11.70 -14.85 -2.18
N ALA A 44 12.47 -14.00 -2.86
CA ALA A 44 12.36 -12.55 -2.72
C ALA A 44 10.96 -12.06 -3.11
N GLY A 45 10.40 -12.54 -4.23
CA GLY A 45 9.03 -12.22 -4.64
C GLY A 45 7.99 -12.63 -3.59
N ALA A 46 8.13 -13.83 -3.01
CA ALA A 46 7.25 -14.30 -1.94
C ALA A 46 7.32 -13.42 -0.68
N VAL A 47 8.52 -13.02 -0.26
CA VAL A 47 8.72 -12.09 0.87
C VAL A 47 8.09 -10.73 0.59
N MET A 48 8.24 -10.20 -0.63
CA MET A 48 7.63 -8.93 -1.01
C MET A 48 6.10 -9.00 -1.01
N ALA A 49 5.51 -10.09 -1.49
CA ALA A 49 4.07 -10.32 -1.41
C ALA A 49 3.59 -10.41 0.04
N PHE A 50 4.33 -11.10 0.91
CA PHE A 50 4.03 -11.19 2.34
C PHE A 50 4.01 -9.81 3.00
N PHE A 51 5.02 -8.96 2.76
CA PHE A 51 5.06 -7.61 3.33
C PHE A 51 3.94 -6.71 2.80
N LEU A 52 3.55 -6.86 1.52
CA LEU A 52 2.39 -6.15 0.98
C LEU A 52 1.10 -6.56 1.72
N SER A 53 0.85 -7.88 1.85
CA SER A 53 -0.32 -8.39 2.57
C SER A 53 -0.31 -8.00 4.04
N LEU A 54 0.85 -8.02 4.70
CA LEU A 54 1.02 -7.56 6.08
C LEU A 54 0.69 -6.08 6.21
N GLY A 55 1.18 -5.23 5.30
CA GLY A 55 0.85 -3.81 5.28
C GLY A 55 -0.64 -3.55 5.11
N LEU A 56 -1.33 -4.31 4.26
CA LEU A 56 -2.78 -4.23 4.09
C LEU A 56 -3.52 -4.67 5.36
N ALA A 57 -3.10 -5.76 5.99
CA ALA A 57 -3.70 -6.27 7.23
C ALA A 57 -3.52 -5.27 8.40
N LEU A 58 -2.31 -4.73 8.56
CA LEU A 58 -2.02 -3.70 9.55
C LEU A 58 -2.79 -2.41 9.29
N GLY A 59 -2.88 -1.98 8.03
CA GLY A 59 -3.69 -0.82 7.64
C GLY A 59 -5.17 -1.00 8.00
N ALA A 60 -5.72 -2.19 7.78
CA ALA A 60 -7.08 -2.53 8.19
C ALA A 60 -7.24 -2.51 9.72
N ALA A 61 -6.33 -3.16 10.46
CA ALA A 61 -6.33 -3.19 11.92
C ALA A 61 -6.24 -1.77 12.54
N LEU A 62 -5.36 -0.92 12.00
CA LEU A 62 -5.24 0.47 12.40
C LEU A 62 -6.52 1.26 12.08
N SER A 63 -7.19 0.98 10.95
CA SER A 63 -8.48 1.60 10.62
C SER A 63 -9.54 1.32 11.69
N PHE A 64 -9.59 0.08 12.20
CA PHE A 64 -10.47 -0.28 13.31
C PHE A 64 -10.07 0.43 14.61
N LEU A 65 -8.77 0.50 14.94
CA LEU A 65 -8.29 1.21 16.13
C LEU A 65 -8.59 2.71 16.09
N VAL A 66 -8.36 3.34 14.94
CA VAL A 66 -8.68 4.76 14.73
C VAL A 66 -10.19 4.99 14.86
N ARG A 67 -11.02 4.11 14.29
CA ARG A 67 -12.49 4.17 14.49
C ARG A 67 -12.94 3.93 15.93
N MET A 68 -12.14 3.23 16.74
CA MET A 68 -12.43 3.01 18.17
C MET A 68 -12.01 4.20 19.03
N LEU A 69 -11.00 4.96 18.61
CA LEU A 69 -10.49 6.15 19.31
C LEU A 69 -11.27 7.43 18.99
N ILE A 70 -11.87 7.52 17.81
CA ILE A 70 -12.75 8.63 17.37
C ILE A 70 -14.16 8.37 17.88
#